data_AF-A0A8C8Y955-F1
#
_entry.id   AF-A0A8C8Y955-F1
#
_cell.length_a   1.000
_cell.length_b   1.000
_cell.length_c   1.000
_cell.angle_alpha   90.00
_cell.angle_beta   90.00
_cell.angle_gamma   90.00
#
_symmetry.space_group_name_H-M   'P 1'
#
loop_
_entity.id
_entity.type
_entity.pdbx_description
1 polymer ?
#
loop_
_entity_poly.entity_id
_entity_poly.type
_entity_poly.pdbx_seq_one_letter_code
_entity_poly.pdbx_strand_id
1 'polypeptide(L)'
;MAQGKVASLGPIKQQTFLKNMGIDVRLKVLLDKSDEPSMRQQLLHGYDMLMNPEKMGERFNFFALLPHQRHHGGRHQMNACQSKPSAFPVAGFSELAWQ
;
A
#
# COMPACT_ATOMS: atom_id res chain seq x y z
N MET A 1 -4.28 17.82 20.45
CA MET A 1 -3.36 17.57 19.30
C MET A 1 -2.38 16.46 19.70
N ALA A 2 -2.00 15.54 18.81
CA ALA A 2 -1.32 14.27 19.13
C ALA A 2 0.17 14.38 19.56
N GLN A 3 0.57 15.45 20.28
CA GLN A 3 1.89 15.66 20.90
C GLN A 3 3.12 15.24 20.06
N GLY A 4 3.08 15.35 18.74
CA GLY A 4 4.18 14.92 17.86
C GLY A 4 4.46 13.41 17.83
N LYS A 5 3.62 12.57 18.46
CA LYS A 5 3.80 11.10 18.52
C LYS A 5 3.30 10.39 17.26
N VAL A 6 2.56 11.10 16.40
CA VAL A 6 1.95 10.57 15.18
C VAL A 6 2.40 11.43 14.01
N ALA A 7 2.90 10.79 12.95
CA ALA A 7 3.12 11.39 11.65
C ALA A 7 1.89 11.15 10.76
N SER A 8 1.53 12.17 9.99
CA SER A 8 0.47 12.14 8.99
C SER A 8 1.08 12.16 7.59
N LEU A 9 0.63 11.26 6.71
CA LEU A 9 1.06 11.17 5.31
C LEU A 9 -0.13 11.28 4.37
N GLY A 10 0.04 12.05 3.29
CA GLY A 10 -1.00 12.35 2.31
C GLY A 10 -1.76 13.65 2.64
N PRO A 11 -3.00 13.83 2.16
CA PRO A 11 -3.74 12.88 1.33
C PRO A 11 -3.13 12.73 -0.08
N ILE A 12 -3.28 11.55 -0.69
CA ILE A 12 -3.02 11.35 -2.12
C ILE A 12 -4.24 10.73 -2.80
N LYS A 13 -4.41 11.00 -4.10
CA LYS A 13 -5.50 10.46 -4.92
C LYS A 13 -5.47 8.92 -4.92
N GLN A 14 -6.65 8.31 -4.88
CA GLN A 14 -6.83 6.86 -4.89
C GLN A 14 -6.12 6.20 -6.07
N GLN A 15 -6.26 6.75 -7.27
CA GLN A 15 -5.63 6.22 -8.47
C GLN A 15 -4.11 6.12 -8.28
N THR A 16 -3.47 7.17 -7.77
CA THR A 16 -2.02 7.19 -7.52
C THR A 16 -1.63 6.18 -6.45
N PHE A 17 -2.38 6.11 -5.35
CA PHE A 17 -2.12 5.15 -4.28
C PHE A 17 -2.19 3.71 -4.77
N LEU A 18 -3.28 3.33 -5.44
CA LEU A 18 -3.50 1.96 -5.94
C LEU A 18 -2.49 1.58 -7.04
N LYS A 19 -2.12 2.54 -7.91
CA LYS A 19 -1.08 2.33 -8.91
C LYS A 19 0.26 2.01 -8.26
N ASN A 20 0.65 2.77 -7.24
CA ASN A 20 1.88 2.54 -6.48
C ASN A 20 1.86 1.20 -5.70
N MET A 21 0.68 0.70 -5.35
CA MET A 21 0.50 -0.63 -4.74
C MET A 21 0.47 -1.79 -5.74
N GLY A 22 0.64 -1.53 -7.05
CA GLY A 22 0.76 -2.58 -8.07
C GLY A 22 -0.57 -3.17 -8.54
N ILE A 23 -1.66 -2.40 -8.48
CA ILE A 23 -2.99 -2.86 -8.92
C ILE A 23 -3.02 -3.35 -10.39
N ASP A 24 -2.22 -2.74 -11.27
CA ASP A 24 -2.14 -3.11 -12.69
C ASP A 24 -1.63 -4.55 -12.88
N VAL A 25 -0.58 -4.91 -12.12
CA VAL A 25 -0.01 -6.26 -12.13
C VAL A 25 -1.03 -7.26 -11.61
N ARG A 26 -1.75 -6.91 -10.54
CA ARG A 26 -2.78 -7.77 -9.98
C ARG A 26 -3.94 -7.99 -10.95
N LEU A 27 -4.42 -6.95 -11.62
CA LEU A 27 -5.48 -7.07 -12.61
C LEU A 27 -5.06 -8.03 -13.74
N LYS A 28 -3.84 -7.89 -14.27
CA LYS A 28 -3.33 -8.78 -15.31
C LYS A 28 -3.36 -10.25 -14.86
N VAL A 29 -2.84 -10.56 -13.68
CA VAL A 29 -2.86 -11.94 -13.13
C VAL A 29 -4.29 -12.46 -12.97
N LEU A 30 -5.22 -11.63 -12.51
CA LEU A 30 -6.62 -12.02 -12.34
C LEU A 30 -7.29 -12.31 -13.68
N LEU A 31 -7.06 -11.47 -14.69
CA LEU A 31 -7.56 -11.70 -16.03
C LEU A 31 -6.94 -12.97 -16.64
N ASP A 32 -5.63 -13.17 -16.53
CA ASP A 32 -4.96 -14.35 -17.08
C ASP A 32 -5.43 -15.68 -16.46
N LYS A 33 -5.96 -15.63 -15.23
CA LYS A 33 -6.49 -16.79 -14.50
C LYS A 33 -8.01 -16.94 -14.57
N SER A 34 -8.71 -16.03 -15.25
CA SER A 34 -10.16 -16.04 -15.34
C SER A 34 -10.59 -16.53 -16.73
N ASP A 35 -11.13 -17.74 -16.76
CA ASP A 35 -11.63 -18.41 -17.97
C ASP A 35 -13.03 -17.92 -18.37
N GLU A 36 -13.77 -17.36 -17.42
CA GLU A 36 -15.17 -16.97 -17.60
C GLU A 36 -15.28 -15.51 -18.08
N PRO A 37 -15.90 -15.25 -19.25
CA PRO A 37 -15.94 -13.91 -19.83
C PRO A 37 -16.63 -12.85 -18.96
N SER A 38 -17.70 -13.20 -18.24
CA SER A 38 -18.44 -12.25 -17.40
C SER A 38 -17.60 -11.77 -16.21
N MET A 39 -16.81 -12.66 -15.60
CA MET A 39 -15.89 -12.36 -14.52
C MET A 39 -14.78 -11.42 -14.99
N ARG A 40 -14.24 -11.65 -16.21
CA ARG A 40 -13.26 -10.74 -16.82
C ARG A 40 -13.84 -9.34 -17.01
N GLN A 41 -15.09 -9.24 -17.48
CA GLN A 41 -15.78 -7.96 -17.64
C GLN A 41 -16.02 -7.27 -16.30
N GLN A 42 -16.43 -8.01 -15.27
CA GLN A 42 -16.60 -7.48 -13.92
C GLN A 42 -15.27 -6.94 -13.35
N LEU A 43 -14.16 -7.64 -13.57
CA LEU A 43 -12.82 -7.19 -13.15
C LEU A 43 -12.42 -5.89 -13.84
N LEU A 44 -12.62 -5.79 -15.15
CA LEU A 44 -12.34 -4.58 -15.92
C LEU A 44 -13.22 -3.40 -15.47
N HIS A 45 -14.51 -3.66 -15.24
CA HIS A 45 -15.43 -2.64 -14.75
C HIS A 45 -15.06 -2.15 -13.34
N GLY A 46 -14.74 -3.06 -12.42
CA GLY A 46 -14.30 -2.72 -11.07
C GLY A 46 -12.98 -1.94 -11.07
N TYR A 47 -12.03 -2.33 -11.92
CA TYR A 47 -10.79 -1.58 -12.09
C TYR A 47 -11.04 -0.15 -12.61
N ASP A 48 -11.87 0.01 -13.65
CA ASP A 48 -12.24 1.33 -14.16
C ASP A 48 -12.92 2.18 -13.08
N MET A 49 -13.87 1.62 -12.32
CA MET A 49 -14.48 2.32 -11.19
C MET A 49 -13.45 2.86 -10.19
N LEU A 50 -12.44 2.05 -9.84
CA LEU A 50 -11.42 2.39 -8.85
C LEU A 50 -10.35 3.37 -9.38
N MET A 51 -9.99 3.28 -10.66
CA MET A 51 -8.83 3.97 -11.22
C MET A 51 -9.19 5.18 -12.08
N ASN A 52 -10.40 5.24 -12.63
CA ASN A 52 -10.82 6.30 -13.54
C ASN A 52 -10.91 7.65 -12.81
N PRO A 53 -10.24 8.70 -13.32
CA PRO A 53 -10.26 10.04 -12.72
C PRO A 53 -11.67 10.63 -12.53
N GLU A 54 -12.56 10.40 -13.50
CA GLU A 54 -13.93 10.91 -13.49
C GLU A 54 -14.81 10.18 -12.46
N LYS A 55 -14.36 9.01 -12.00
CA LYS A 55 -15.03 8.15 -11.03
C LYS A 55 -14.32 8.20 -9.67
N MET A 56 -13.89 7.08 -9.10
CA MET A 56 -13.28 7.08 -7.77
C MET A 56 -11.81 7.53 -7.77
N GLY A 57 -11.13 7.46 -8.91
CA GLY A 57 -9.69 7.64 -9.02
C GLY A 57 -9.18 8.97 -8.42
N GLU A 58 -9.87 10.08 -8.70
CA GLU A 58 -9.54 11.39 -8.09
C GLU A 58 -10.47 11.80 -6.94
N ARG A 59 -11.70 11.30 -6.91
CA ARG A 59 -12.69 11.67 -5.88
C ARG A 59 -12.34 11.09 -4.52
N PHE A 60 -11.68 9.93 -4.49
CA PHE A 60 -11.27 9.24 -3.26
C PHE A 60 -9.80 9.50 -2.97
N ASN A 61 -9.45 9.62 -1.69
CA ASN A 61 -8.11 9.93 -1.24
C ASN A 61 -7.68 9.00 -0.11
N PHE A 62 -6.38 8.70 -0.07
CA PHE A 62 -5.75 7.92 0.98
C PHE A 62 -4.95 8.82 1.90
N PHE A 63 -5.14 8.65 3.19
CA PHE A 63 -4.43 9.35 4.26
C PHE A 63 -4.01 8.34 5.32
N ALA A 64 -2.77 8.43 5.78
CA ALA A 64 -2.24 7.51 6.77
C ALA A 64 -1.79 8.26 8.03
N LEU A 65 -2.16 7.71 9.18
CA LEU A 65 -1.62 8.08 10.48
C LEU A 65 -0.73 6.94 10.97
N LEU A 66 0.52 7.26 11.29
CA LEU A 66 1.48 6.29 11.79
C LEU A 66 2.21 6.87 13.00
N PRO A 67 2.66 6.04 13.96
CA PRO A 67 3.60 6.48 14.99
C PRO A 67 4.81 7.17 14.35
N HIS A 68 5.22 8.31 14.92
CA HIS A 68 6.30 9.14 14.38
C HIS A 68 7.64 8.37 14.30
N GLN A 69 7.85 7.40 15.19
CA GLN A 69 8.99 6.48 15.17
C GLN A 69 9.13 5.69 13.86
N ARG A 70 8.02 5.38 13.17
CA ARG A 70 8.04 4.69 11.87
C ARG A 70 8.31 5.63 10.70
N HIS A 71 8.13 6.93 10.87
CA HIS A 71 8.41 7.94 9.84
C HIS A 71 9.91 8.27 9.77
N HIS A 72 10.57 8.33 10.92
CA HIS A 72 12.03 8.39 10.99
C HIS A 72 12.58 7.00 10.72
N GLY A 73 12.70 6.63 9.44
CA GLY A 73 13.43 5.43 9.01
C GLY A 73 14.74 5.37 9.78
N GLY A 74 14.91 4.29 10.55
CA GLY A 74 15.78 4.20 11.71
C GLY A 74 17.12 4.93 11.56
N ARG A 75 17.17 6.21 11.93
CA ARG A 75 18.39 6.82 12.42
C ARG A 75 18.52 6.36 13.86
N HIS A 76 18.87 5.09 14.03
CA HIS A 76 19.78 4.76 15.11
C HIS A 76 20.97 5.70 14.90
N GLN A 77 21.08 6.71 15.75
CA GLN A 77 22.37 7.32 16.01
C GLN A 77 23.28 6.14 16.33
N MET A 78 24.23 5.85 15.43
CA MET A 78 25.29 4.86 15.63
C MET A 78 26.16 5.36 16.79
N ASN A 79 25.65 5.25 18.01
CA ASN A 79 26.48 5.21 19.19
C ASN A 79 26.65 3.72 19.48
N ALA A 80 27.88 3.27 19.33
CA ALA A 80 28.31 1.90 19.52
C ALA A 80 27.73 1.30 20.80
N CYS A 81 27.04 0.16 20.66
CA CYS A 81 27.13 -1.04 21.50
C CYS A 81 25.83 -1.86 21.36
N GLN A 82 25.95 -2.92 20.56
CA GLN A 82 25.24 -4.21 20.64
C GLN A 82 23.79 -4.23 21.14
N SER A 83 22.85 -4.38 20.23
CA SER A 83 21.70 -5.29 20.42
C SER A 83 21.08 -5.63 19.06
N LYS A 84 20.66 -6.89 18.91
CA LYS A 84 20.20 -7.54 17.67
C LYS A 84 19.17 -6.68 16.91
N PRO A 85 19.19 -6.68 15.56
CA PRO A 85 18.17 -5.97 14.79
C PRO A 85 16.82 -6.63 15.04
N SER A 86 15.95 -5.96 15.81
CA SER A 86 14.55 -6.38 15.91
C SER A 86 13.89 -6.10 14.56
N ALA A 87 13.83 -7.12 13.71
CA ALA A 87 12.95 -7.12 12.55
C ALA A 87 11.53 -6.98 13.09
N PHE A 88 11.01 -5.76 13.12
CA PHE A 88 9.60 -5.57 13.44
C PHE A 88 8.82 -6.19 12.28
N PRO A 89 7.96 -7.20 12.54
CA PRO A 89 7.17 -7.79 11.48
C PRO A 89 6.24 -6.71 10.92
N VAL A 90 6.33 -6.48 9.62
CA VAL A 90 5.29 -5.74 8.90
C VAL A 90 4.01 -6.56 9.08
N ALA A 91 3.00 -5.98 9.75
CA ALA A 91 1.74 -6.66 9.98
C ALA A 91 1.16 -7.15 8.63
N GLY A 92 1.14 -8.47 8.45
CA GLY A 92 0.63 -9.14 7.24
C GLY A 92 1.65 -9.53 6.16
N PHE A 93 2.95 -9.24 6.32
CA PHE A 93 4.01 -9.58 5.36
C PHE A 93 5.19 -10.32 6.00
N SER A 94 4.91 -11.30 6.86
CA SER A 94 5.96 -12.25 7.26
C SER A 94 6.32 -13.12 6.06
N GLU A 95 7.52 -12.90 5.53
CA GLU A 95 8.32 -13.80 4.67
C GLU A 95 7.54 -14.69 3.70
N LEU A 96 7.33 -14.21 2.47
CA LEU A 96 7.17 -15.12 1.34
C LEU A 96 8.53 -15.75 1.04
N ALA A 97 8.88 -16.80 1.77
CA ALA A 97 9.94 -17.71 1.36
C ALA A 97 9.45 -18.47 0.11
N TRP A 98 10.01 -18.15 -1.04
CA TRP A 98 9.83 -18.96 -2.24
C TRP A 98 10.67 -20.23 -2.09
N GLN A 99 10.02 -21.39 -2.08
CA GLN A 99 10.67 -22.69 -2.32
C GLN A 99 10.62 -23.02 -3.81
#